data_AF-L0J0G3-F1
#
_entry.id   AF-L0J0G3-F1
#
_cell.length_a   1.000
_cell.length_b   1.000
_cell.length_c   1.000
_cell.angle_alpha   90.00
_cell.angle_beta   90.00
_cell.angle_gamma   90.00
#
_symmetry.space_group_name_H-M   'P 1'
#
loop_
_entity.id
_entity.type
_entity.pdbx_description
1 polymer ?
#
loop_
_entity_poly.entity_id
_entity_poly.type
_entity_poly.pdbx_seq_one_letter_code
_entity_poly.pdbx_strand_id
1 'polypeptide(L)'
;MPFVNVKLVEGVFTEKQKHDMAARLTDVMVEFEGSEAFREVVWVLIEELHPDGWHIGGEPFFGPATLMSVLGRSKAAYDAIDGTPTTHDEFVAESPVIPR
;
A
#
# COMPACT_ATOMS: atom_id res chain seq x y z
N MET A 1 19.16 16.05 0.31
CA MET A 1 18.47 15.75 -0.96
C MET A 1 17.41 14.72 -0.68
N PRO A 2 16.16 15.14 -0.45
CA PRO A 2 15.04 14.23 -0.24
C PRO A 2 14.82 13.31 -1.42
N PHE A 3 14.58 12.04 -1.12
CA PHE A 3 14.20 11.05 -2.13
C PHE A 3 12.94 10.34 -1.66
N VAL A 4 11.91 10.37 -2.51
CA VAL A 4 10.63 9.70 -2.29
C VAL A 4 10.48 8.63 -3.36
N ASN A 5 10.36 7.37 -2.95
CA ASN A 5 10.06 6.27 -3.86
C ASN A 5 8.64 5.78 -3.60
N VAL A 6 7.80 5.91 -4.62
CA VAL A 6 6.43 5.42 -4.63
C VAL A 6 6.40 4.13 -5.44
N LYS A 7 6.09 3.00 -4.79
CA LYS A 7 5.87 1.72 -5.47
C LYS A 7 4.37 1.49 -5.64
N LEU A 8 3.97 1.26 -6.88
CA LEU A 8 2.58 1.09 -7.29
C LEU A 8 2.45 -0.19 -8.11
N VAL A 9 1.22 -0.67 -8.22
CA VAL A 9 0.88 -1.69 -9.20
C VAL A 9 0.50 -1.00 -10.51
N GLU A 10 0.91 -1.59 -11.63
CA GLU A 10 0.66 -1.06 -12.96
C GLU A 10 -0.84 -0.78 -13.19
N GLY A 11 -1.14 0.39 -13.76
CA GLY A 11 -2.51 0.75 -14.18
C GLY A 11 -3.45 1.22 -13.07
N VAL A 12 -3.00 1.26 -11.81
CA VAL A 12 -3.82 1.77 -10.68
C VAL A 12 -4.10 3.27 -10.82
N PHE A 13 -3.14 4.04 -11.35
CA PHE A 13 -3.28 5.47 -11.56
C PHE A 13 -3.03 5.84 -13.02
N THR A 14 -3.79 6.80 -13.53
CA THR A 14 -3.54 7.41 -14.84
C THR A 14 -2.20 8.17 -14.83
N GLU A 15 -1.63 8.39 -16.02
CA GLU A 15 -0.42 9.21 -16.20
C GLU A 15 -0.55 10.58 -15.52
N LYS A 16 -1.67 11.28 -15.74
CA LYS A 16 -1.94 12.57 -15.09
C LYS A 16 -1.90 12.48 -13.56
N GLN A 17 -2.53 11.46 -12.97
CA GLN A 17 -2.53 11.28 -11.53
C GLN A 17 -1.13 11.03 -10.97
N LYS A 18 -0.26 10.31 -11.70
CA LYS A 18 1.13 10.10 -11.30
C LYS A 18 1.93 11.41 -11.32
N HIS A 19 1.76 12.25 -12.35
CA HIS A 19 2.40 13.57 -12.39
C HIS A 19 1.90 14.49 -11.27
N ASP A 20 0.58 14.53 -11.04
CA ASP A 20 -0.02 15.31 -9.95
C ASP A 20 0.50 14.83 -8.57
N MET A 21 0.68 13.51 -8.40
CA MET A 21 1.24 12.91 -7.19
C MET A 21 2.69 13.33 -6.97
N ALA A 22 3.53 13.24 -8.00
CA ALA A 22 4.93 13.66 -7.90
C ALA A 22 5.09 15.14 -7.55
N ALA A 23 4.26 16.01 -8.16
CA ALA A 23 4.26 17.44 -7.85
C ALA A 23 3.88 17.70 -6.39
N ARG A 24 2.80 17.09 -5.90
CA ARG A 24 2.35 17.26 -4.51
C ARG A 24 3.32 16.70 -3.48
N LEU A 25 3.93 15.55 -3.76
CA LEU A 25 4.98 15.00 -2.89
C LEU A 25 6.19 15.92 -2.84
N THR A 26 6.53 16.56 -3.95
CA THR A 26 7.60 17.57 -3.98
C THR A 26 7.25 18.75 -3.09
N ASP A 27 6.03 19.28 -3.18
CA ASP A 27 5.58 20.41 -2.33
C ASP A 27 5.65 20.06 -0.84
N VAL A 28 5.23 18.84 -0.47
CA VAL A 28 5.34 18.35 0.92
C VAL A 28 6.80 18.35 1.38
N MET A 29 7.73 17.85 0.56
CA MET A 29 9.14 17.84 0.95
C MET A 29 9.73 19.24 1.07
N VAL A 30 9.36 20.16 0.18
CA VAL A 30 9.81 21.56 0.24
C VAL A 30 9.30 22.25 1.51
N GLU A 31 8.07 21.97 1.94
CA GLU A 31 7.52 22.47 3.20
C GLU A 31 8.39 22.05 4.40
N PHE A 32 8.81 20.78 4.46
CA PHE A 32 9.68 20.28 5.53
C PHE A 32 11.13 20.79 5.43
N GLU A 33 11.63 21.04 4.23
CA GLU A 33 12.95 21.66 4.02
C GLU A 33 12.96 23.16 4.34
N GLY A 34 11.78 23.81 4.42
CA GLY A 34 11.61 25.20 4.85
C GLY A 34 12.06 26.26 3.85
N SER A 35 12.41 25.88 2.61
CA SER A 35 12.82 26.82 1.56
C SER A 35 12.61 26.22 0.16
N GLU A 36 12.06 27.03 -0.75
CA GLU A 36 11.88 26.69 -2.17
C GLU A 36 13.21 26.42 -2.90
N ALA A 37 14.34 26.88 -2.36
CA ALA A 37 15.66 26.61 -2.94
C ALA A 37 15.99 25.10 -3.00
N PHE A 38 15.32 24.27 -2.19
CA PHE A 38 15.53 22.82 -2.17
C PHE A 38 14.72 22.06 -3.22
N ARG A 39 13.78 22.69 -3.92
CA ARG A 39 12.89 22.01 -4.89
C ARG A 39 13.64 21.24 -5.96
N GLU A 40 14.71 21.83 -6.51
CA GLU A 40 15.56 21.23 -7.55
C GLU A 40 16.28 19.94 -7.09
N VAL A 41 16.37 19.71 -5.78
CA VAL A 41 17.04 18.54 -5.19
C VAL A 41 16.08 17.57 -4.48
N VAL A 42 14.77 17.78 -4.63
CA VAL A 42 13.73 16.82 -4.21
C VAL A 42 13.45 15.87 -5.36
N TRP A 43 13.68 14.58 -5.14
CA TRP A 43 13.52 13.56 -6.16
C TRP A 43 12.31 12.67 -5.82
N VAL A 44 11.41 12.52 -6.78
CA VAL A 44 10.27 11.59 -6.68
C VAL A 44 10.38 10.55 -7.79
N LEU A 45 10.53 9.28 -7.39
CA LEU A 45 10.55 8.14 -8.28
C LEU A 45 9.25 7.34 -8.11
N ILE A 46 8.46 7.25 -9.17
CA ILE A 46 7.28 6.40 -9.24
C ILE A 46 7.65 5.13 -10.00
N GLU A 47 7.57 3.99 -9.33
CA GLU A 47 7.82 2.67 -9.91
C GLU A 47 6.51 1.87 -9.97
N GLU A 48 6.08 1.54 -11.17
CA GLU A 48 4.97 0.61 -11.39
C GLU A 48 5.51 -0.80 -11.56
N LEU A 49 5.00 -1.70 -10.73
CA LEU A 49 5.30 -3.12 -10.76
C LEU A 49 4.15 -3.83 -11.47
N HIS A 50 4.52 -4.75 -12.37
CA HIS A 50 3.57 -5.70 -12.94
C HIS A 50 2.86 -6.45 -11.79
N PRO A 51 1.56 -6.79 -11.90
CA PRO A 51 0.82 -7.52 -10.87
C PRO A 51 1.51 -8.79 -10.37
N ASP A 52 2.15 -9.54 -11.28
CA ASP A 52 2.93 -10.75 -10.94
C ASP A 52 4.26 -10.46 -10.23
N GLY A 53 4.70 -9.21 -10.18
CA GLY A 53 5.91 -8.79 -9.47
C GLY A 53 5.66 -8.46 -7.98
N TRP A 54 4.41 -8.34 -7.57
CA TRP A 54 4.02 -7.99 -6.21
C TRP A 54 3.27 -9.16 -5.59
N HIS A 55 3.62 -9.60 -4.38
CA HIS A 55 2.94 -10.72 -3.72
C HIS A 55 2.57 -10.38 -2.28
N ILE A 56 1.42 -10.87 -1.81
CA ILE A 56 0.96 -10.73 -0.43
C ILE A 56 0.54 -12.12 0.07
N GLY A 57 1.19 -12.62 1.13
CA GLY A 57 0.88 -13.93 1.70
C GLY A 57 1.32 -15.14 0.87
N GLY A 58 2.12 -14.92 -0.18
CA GLY A 58 2.54 -15.95 -1.14
C GLY A 58 1.75 -15.95 -2.44
N GLU A 59 0.67 -15.15 -2.52
CA GLU A 59 -0.15 -15.02 -3.72
C GLU A 59 0.25 -13.77 -4.52
N PRO A 60 0.23 -13.82 -5.86
CA PRO A 60 0.40 -12.62 -6.69
C PRO A 60 -0.60 -11.55 -6.32
N PHE A 61 -0.22 -10.29 -6.53
CA PHE A 61 -1.08 -9.17 -6.33
C PHE A 61 -2.08 -9.14 -7.48
N PHE A 62 -3.18 -9.86 -7.30
CA PHE A 62 -4.30 -9.74 -8.22
C PHE A 62 -5.11 -8.47 -7.99
N GLY A 63 -4.81 -7.76 -6.89
CA GLY A 63 -5.60 -6.63 -6.43
C GLY A 63 -7.05 -7.05 -6.15
N PRO A 64 -7.65 -6.68 -5.04
CA PRO A 64 -9.09 -6.58 -5.04
C PRO A 64 -9.48 -5.53 -6.09
N ALA A 65 -10.23 -5.92 -7.14
CA ALA A 65 -10.65 -5.02 -8.23
C ALA A 65 -11.35 -3.74 -7.74
N THR A 66 -11.82 -3.75 -6.49
CA THR A 66 -12.40 -2.61 -5.77
C THR A 66 -12.05 -2.65 -4.28
N LEU A 67 -12.20 -1.52 -3.58
CA LEU A 67 -12.17 -1.48 -2.11
C LEU A 67 -13.13 -2.50 -1.47
N MET A 68 -14.29 -2.77 -2.10
CA MET A 68 -15.26 -3.75 -1.62
C MET A 68 -14.69 -5.17 -1.58
N SER A 69 -13.87 -5.55 -2.57
CA SER A 69 -13.19 -6.84 -2.53
C SER A 69 -12.12 -6.93 -1.42
N VAL A 70 -11.47 -5.81 -1.04
CA VAL A 70 -10.59 -5.78 0.15
C VAL A 70 -11.43 -6.06 1.39
N LEU A 71 -12.47 -5.24 1.58
CA LEU A 71 -13.29 -5.25 2.78
C LEU A 71 -14.05 -6.57 2.94
N GLY A 72 -14.47 -7.19 1.84
CA GLY A 72 -15.08 -8.52 1.84
C GLY A 72 -14.14 -9.60 2.36
N ARG A 73 -12.87 -9.59 1.94
CA ARG A 73 -11.85 -10.54 2.46
C ARG A 73 -11.57 -10.27 3.94
N SER A 74 -11.39 -9.01 4.33
CA SER A 74 -11.19 -8.63 5.74
C SER A 74 -12.39 -9.03 6.61
N LYS A 75 -13.62 -8.85 6.10
CA LYS A 75 -14.84 -9.28 6.78
C LYS A 75 -14.89 -10.80 6.94
N ALA A 76 -14.59 -11.56 5.89
CA ALA A 76 -14.57 -13.02 5.98
C ALA A 76 -13.53 -13.51 7.00
N ALA A 77 -12.35 -12.88 7.06
CA ALA A 77 -11.35 -13.18 8.08
C ALA A 77 -11.83 -12.81 9.49
N TYR A 78 -12.45 -11.64 9.64
CA TYR A 78 -13.02 -11.18 10.92
C TYR A 78 -14.12 -12.11 11.44
N ASP A 79 -15.07 -12.47 10.58
CA ASP A 79 -16.19 -13.35 10.93
C ASP A 79 -15.73 -14.79 11.26
N ALA A 80 -14.50 -15.15 10.90
CA ALA A 80 -13.94 -16.49 11.10
C ALA A 80 -13.07 -16.61 12.37
N ILE A 81 -12.77 -15.51 13.06
CA ILE A 81 -12.07 -15.53 14.35
C ILE A 81 -13.11 -15.62 15.46
N ASP A 82 -12.96 -16.62 16.33
CA ASP A 82 -13.83 -16.77 17.49
C ASP A 82 -13.45 -15.77 18.60
N GLY A 83 -14.46 -15.05 19.11
CA GLY A 83 -14.28 -14.09 20.20
C GLY A 83 -13.51 -12.82 19.81
N THR A 84 -12.68 -12.32 20.71
CA THR A 84 -11.84 -11.12 20.50
C THR A 84 -10.49 -11.34 21.17
N PRO A 85 -9.61 -12.16 20.56
CA PRO A 85 -8.32 -12.48 21.15
C PRO A 85 -7.50 -11.21 21.35
N THR A 86 -6.86 -11.10 22.52
CA THR A 86 -6.02 -9.96 22.91
C THR A 86 -4.58 -10.37 23.18
N THR A 87 -4.34 -11.67 23.34
CA THR A 87 -3.01 -12.24 23.51
C THR A 87 -2.62 -13.10 22.31
N HIS A 88 -1.32 -13.26 22.09
CA HIS A 88 -0.80 -14.08 21.00
C HIS A 88 -1.30 -15.54 21.08
N ASP A 89 -1.35 -16.12 22.27
CA ASP A 89 -1.78 -17.51 22.46
C ASP A 89 -3.27 -17.69 22.15
N GLU A 90 -4.12 -16.73 22.53
CA GLU A 90 -5.53 -16.69 22.11
C GLU A 90 -5.65 -16.56 20.59
N PHE A 91 -4.85 -15.69 19.96
CA PHE A 91 -4.85 -15.57 18.50
C PHE A 91 -4.50 -16.89 17.80
N VAL A 92 -3.51 -17.63 18.31
CA VAL A 92 -3.12 -18.93 17.74
C VAL A 92 -4.23 -19.97 17.92
N ALA A 93 -4.94 -19.94 19.05
CA ALA A 93 -6.02 -20.88 19.34
C ALA A 93 -7.30 -20.61 18.54
N GLU A 94 -7.69 -19.34 18.41
CA GLU A 94 -8.99 -18.93 17.86
C GLU A 94 -8.92 -18.55 16.36
N SER A 95 -7.72 -18.40 15.78
CA SER A 95 -7.58 -18.15 14.34
C SER A 95 -7.72 -19.45 13.55
N PRO A 96 -8.61 -19.51 12.54
CA PRO A 96 -8.75 -20.69 11.72
C PRO A 96 -7.47 -20.93 10.92
N VAL A 97 -6.93 -22.15 10.99
CA VAL A 97 -5.85 -22.58 10.10
C VAL A 97 -6.46 -22.72 8.70
N ILE A 98 -6.21 -21.75 7.83
CA ILE A 98 -6.60 -21.83 6.42
C ILE A 98 -5.56 -22.73 5.72
N PRO A 99 -5.91 -23.95 5.27
CA PRO A 99 -5.01 -24.74 4.46
C PRO A 99 -4.74 -24.00 3.14
N ARG A 100 -3.46 -23.94 2.75
CA ARG A 100 -3.02 -23.38 1.46
C ARG A 100 -3.39 -24.28 0.31
#